data_AF-K9Z7Y6-F1
#
_entry.id   AF-K9Z7Y6-F1
#
_cell.length_a   1.000
_cell.length_b   1.000
_cell.length_c   1.000
_cell.angle_alpha   90.00
_cell.angle_beta   90.00
_cell.angle_gamma   90.00
#
_symmetry.space_group_name_H-M   'P 1'
#
loop_
_entity.id
_entity.type
_entity.pdbx_description
1 polymer ?
#
loop_
_entity_poly.entity_id
_entity_poly.type
_entity_poly.pdbx_seq_one_letter_code
_entity_poly.pdbx_strand_id
1 'polypeptide(L)'
;MAQGFNDVNSRLDDISGQLVYLYLLVRDSREKQENLGKAISNIHKAMLIKEITTLQAELEVLRLFPDESPRLALKTATNTRLFLSSQAMQSTPELEAELLLNSDVSIQGWAVATVTEAHLLLQMGQHQEAKGMLREEVEKFKTVAHNWSNSLIKEGNSSLSTAYRFSASPFAEYITPERVTRIKDISPSDLSLDRDQLRRKKNEANVEFEMSYAQERYPKSWIQKQIAIAEYLDSLSELLARLESLEAFADLCESRNLKSSKEILPDENTPSELYLLPAD
;
A
#
# COMPACT_ATOMS: atom_id res chain seq x y z
N MET A 1 -34.10 7.86 11.23
CA MET A 1 -33.25 6.79 10.62
C MET A 1 -33.90 6.17 9.38
N ALA A 2 -35.10 5.60 9.44
CA ALA A 2 -35.77 5.00 8.27
C ALA A 2 -35.95 5.93 7.05
N GLN A 3 -36.25 7.22 7.28
CA GLN A 3 -36.37 8.22 6.20
C GLN A 3 -35.04 8.53 5.49
N GLY A 4 -33.90 8.46 6.19
CA GLY A 4 -32.58 8.70 5.60
C GLY A 4 -32.10 7.53 4.73
N PHE A 5 -32.45 6.29 5.11
CA PHE A 5 -32.16 5.11 4.27
C PHE A 5 -32.99 5.08 2.98
N ASN A 6 -34.25 5.54 3.03
CA ASN A 6 -35.09 5.61 1.83
C ASN A 6 -34.57 6.65 0.82
N ASP A 7 -34.01 7.77 1.29
CA ASP A 7 -33.40 8.81 0.43
C ASP A 7 -32.09 8.34 -0.23
N VAL A 8 -31.30 7.52 0.49
CA VAL A 8 -30.11 6.88 -0.08
C VAL A 8 -30.49 5.84 -1.13
N ASN A 9 -31.49 5.00 -0.87
CA ASN A 9 -31.95 3.99 -1.82
C ASN A 9 -32.52 4.63 -3.10
N SER A 10 -33.32 5.69 -2.99
CA SER A 10 -33.83 6.41 -4.16
C SER A 10 -32.71 7.04 -4.98
N ARG A 11 -31.68 7.61 -4.33
CA ARG A 11 -30.51 8.15 -5.03
C ARG A 11 -29.67 7.08 -5.71
N LEU A 12 -29.55 5.90 -5.10
CA LEU A 12 -28.86 4.75 -5.72
C LEU A 12 -29.63 4.22 -6.92
N ASP A 13 -30.96 4.18 -6.87
CA ASP A 13 -31.82 3.80 -8.00
C ASP A 13 -31.71 4.81 -9.14
N ASP A 14 -31.65 6.12 -8.85
CA ASP A 14 -31.44 7.17 -9.84
C ASP A 14 -30.07 7.04 -10.53
N ILE A 15 -29.01 6.78 -9.76
CA ILE A 15 -27.65 6.54 -10.30
C ILE A 15 -27.64 5.26 -11.15
N SER A 16 -28.29 4.19 -10.69
CA SER A 16 -28.43 2.94 -11.44
C SER A 16 -29.14 3.18 -12.78
N GLY A 17 -30.23 3.96 -12.78
CA GLY A 17 -30.93 4.37 -14.01
C GLY A 17 -30.05 5.17 -14.97
N GLN A 18 -29.23 6.10 -14.46
CA GLN A 18 -28.28 6.86 -15.27
C GLN A 18 -27.18 5.98 -15.88
N LEU A 19 -26.68 4.98 -15.13
CA LEU A 19 -25.69 4.02 -15.62
C LEU A 19 -26.27 3.08 -16.68
N VAL A 20 -27.53 2.66 -16.54
CA VAL A 20 -28.24 1.86 -17.55
C VAL A 20 -28.39 2.63 -18.87
N TYR A 21 -28.71 3.92 -18.80
CA TYR A 21 -28.80 4.76 -19.99
C TYR A 21 -27.45 4.89 -20.71
N LEU A 22 -26.35 5.10 -19.98
CA LEU A 22 -25.01 5.14 -20.56
C LEU A 22 -24.65 3.83 -21.26
N TYR A 23 -24.98 2.68 -20.66
CA TYR A 23 -24.77 1.36 -21.28
C TYR A 23 -25.57 1.19 -22.58
N LEU A 24 -26.83 1.63 -22.60
CA LEU A 24 -27.67 1.58 -23.80
C LEU A 24 -27.10 2.44 -24.94
N LEU A 25 -26.52 3.61 -24.66
CA LEU A 25 -25.94 4.50 -25.66
C LEU A 25 -24.67 3.96 -26.34
N VAL A 26 -23.91 3.13 -25.64
CA VAL A 26 -22.64 2.58 -26.15
C VAL A 26 -22.77 1.12 -26.63
N ARG A 27 -23.91 0.46 -26.43
CA ARG A 27 -24.13 -0.94 -26.77
C ARG A 27 -23.77 -1.30 -28.23
N ASP A 28 -24.02 -0.39 -29.15
CA ASP A 28 -23.89 -0.64 -30.59
C ASP A 28 -22.47 -0.40 -31.14
N SER A 29 -21.53 0.06 -30.31
CA SER A 29 -20.16 0.33 -30.75
C SER A 29 -19.14 -0.02 -29.68
N ARG A 30 -18.23 -0.94 -30.05
CA ARG A 30 -17.07 -1.31 -29.24
C ARG A 30 -16.18 -0.10 -28.92
N GLU A 31 -15.98 0.79 -29.89
CA GLU A 31 -15.20 2.02 -29.68
C GLU A 31 -15.85 2.94 -28.64
N LYS A 32 -17.18 3.08 -28.66
CA LYS A 32 -17.90 3.85 -27.64
C LYS A 32 -17.82 3.21 -26.26
N GLN A 33 -17.84 1.88 -26.18
CA GLN A 33 -17.66 1.15 -24.92
C GLN A 33 -16.26 1.35 -24.35
N GLU A 34 -15.23 1.26 -25.18
CA GLU A 34 -13.83 1.51 -24.80
C GLU A 34 -13.63 2.96 -24.31
N ASN A 35 -14.25 3.94 -25.00
CA ASN A 35 -14.20 5.34 -24.59
C ASN A 35 -14.93 5.61 -23.27
N LEU A 36 -16.08 4.96 -23.05
CA LEU A 36 -16.78 5.04 -21.76
C LEU A 36 -15.94 4.43 -20.63
N GLY A 37 -15.29 3.29 -20.88
CA GLY A 37 -14.36 2.67 -19.92
C GLY A 37 -13.21 3.59 -19.53
N LYS A 38 -12.59 4.26 -20.51
CA LYS A 38 -11.54 5.27 -20.27
C LYS A 38 -12.06 6.45 -19.44
N ALA A 39 -13.25 6.96 -19.74
CA ALA A 39 -13.85 8.05 -18.99
C ALA A 39 -14.11 7.66 -17.52
N ILE A 40 -14.62 6.45 -17.28
CA ILE A 40 -14.81 5.91 -15.93
C ILE A 40 -13.47 5.77 -15.20
N SER A 41 -12.44 5.21 -15.85
CA SER A 41 -11.09 5.12 -15.28
C SER A 41 -10.53 6.50 -14.90
N ASN A 42 -10.71 7.51 -15.76
CA ASN A 42 -10.28 8.88 -15.47
C ASN A 42 -11.04 9.51 -14.30
N ILE A 43 -12.35 9.27 -14.19
CA ILE A 43 -13.14 9.72 -13.04
C ILE A 43 -12.64 9.06 -11.76
N HIS A 44 -12.38 7.75 -11.79
CA HIS A 44 -11.82 7.03 -10.65
C HIS A 44 -10.47 7.62 -10.22
N LYS A 45 -9.54 7.84 -11.16
CA LYS A 45 -8.26 8.51 -10.89
C LYS A 45 -8.46 9.90 -10.27
N ALA A 46 -9.38 10.70 -10.80
CA ALA A 46 -9.69 12.01 -10.26
C ALA A 46 -10.24 11.94 -8.82
N MET A 47 -11.05 10.94 -8.50
CA MET A 47 -11.54 10.71 -7.13
C MET A 47 -10.40 10.35 -6.17
N LEU A 48 -9.50 9.44 -6.55
CA LEU A 48 -8.31 9.08 -5.76
C LEU A 48 -7.45 10.33 -5.46
N ILE A 49 -7.14 11.12 -6.50
CA ILE A 49 -6.35 12.35 -6.37
C ILE A 49 -7.06 13.39 -5.51
N LYS A 50 -8.39 13.53 -5.65
CA LYS A 50 -9.18 14.47 -4.85
C LYS A 50 -9.08 14.17 -3.36
N GLU A 51 -9.19 12.91 -2.95
CA GLU A 51 -9.10 12.54 -1.53
C GLU A 51 -7.71 12.86 -0.97
N ILE A 52 -6.64 12.54 -1.70
CA ILE A 52 -5.26 12.83 -1.29
C ILE A 52 -5.01 14.34 -1.19
N THR A 53 -5.43 15.10 -2.21
CA THR A 53 -5.25 16.56 -2.23
C THR A 53 -6.07 17.27 -1.16
N THR A 54 -7.24 16.75 -0.81
CA THR A 54 -8.06 17.27 0.29
C THR A 54 -7.36 17.06 1.63
N LEU A 55 -6.81 15.86 1.88
CA LEU A 55 -6.02 15.61 3.08
C LEU A 55 -4.78 16.51 3.14
N GLN A 56 -4.06 16.65 2.03
CA GLN A 56 -2.87 17.51 1.96
C GLN A 56 -3.20 18.98 2.26
N ALA A 57 -4.32 19.50 1.74
CA ALA A 57 -4.76 20.86 2.02
C ALA A 57 -5.02 21.08 3.51
N GLU A 58 -5.68 20.14 4.19
CA GLU A 58 -5.94 20.24 5.63
C GLU A 58 -4.67 20.17 6.47
N LEU A 59 -3.70 19.34 6.06
CA LEU A 59 -2.40 19.27 6.74
C LEU A 59 -1.59 20.55 6.54
N GLU A 60 -1.64 21.18 5.36
CA GLU A 60 -1.01 22.49 5.14
C GLU A 60 -1.65 23.58 6.00
N VAL A 61 -2.98 23.57 6.16
CA VAL A 61 -3.67 24.49 7.08
C VAL A 61 -3.19 24.30 8.51
N LEU A 62 -3.14 23.05 9.02
CA LEU A 62 -2.61 22.77 10.35
C LEU A 62 -1.14 23.16 10.51
N ARG A 63 -0.32 23.01 9.47
CA ARG A 63 1.08 23.43 9.48
C ARG A 63 1.22 24.95 9.59
N LEU A 64 0.36 25.71 8.89
CA LEU A 64 0.35 27.17 8.91
C LEU A 64 -0.28 27.74 10.19
N PHE A 65 -1.24 27.01 10.79
CA PHE A 65 -1.97 27.41 11.99
C PHE A 65 -1.94 26.30 13.05
N PRO A 66 -0.80 26.11 13.77
CA PRO A 66 -0.63 24.99 14.71
C PRO A 66 -1.57 25.02 15.91
N ASP A 67 -2.12 26.18 16.24
CA ASP A 67 -3.05 26.39 17.35
C ASP A 67 -4.51 26.06 16.98
N GLU A 68 -4.81 25.83 15.70
CA GLU A 68 -6.14 25.43 15.27
C GLU A 68 -6.47 23.98 15.65
N SER A 69 -7.78 23.68 15.72
CA SER A 69 -8.22 22.36 16.12
C SER A 69 -7.87 21.30 15.06
N PRO A 70 -7.15 20.21 15.41
CA PRO A 70 -6.80 19.15 14.47
C PRO A 70 -7.99 18.28 14.06
N ARG A 71 -9.20 18.55 14.58
CA ARG A 71 -10.41 17.75 14.34
C ARG A 71 -10.79 17.64 12.87
N LEU A 72 -10.61 18.72 12.10
CA LEU A 72 -11.01 18.71 10.70
C LEU A 72 -10.03 17.89 9.86
N ALA A 73 -8.72 18.05 10.08
CA ALA A 73 -7.71 17.17 9.48
C ALA A 73 -7.88 15.71 9.90
N LEU A 74 -8.22 15.44 11.16
CA LEU A 74 -8.51 14.09 11.64
C LEU A 74 -9.69 13.48 10.88
N LYS A 75 -10.79 14.21 10.76
CA LYS A 75 -11.97 13.77 9.98
C LYS A 75 -11.61 13.50 8.52
N THR A 76 -10.82 14.38 7.90
CA THR A 76 -10.37 14.22 6.51
C THR A 76 -9.46 12.99 6.38
N ALA A 77 -8.51 12.80 7.29
CA ALA A 77 -7.64 11.62 7.32
C ALA A 77 -8.45 10.32 7.44
N THR A 78 -9.43 10.27 8.35
CA THR A 78 -10.34 9.12 8.49
C THR A 78 -11.10 8.84 7.19
N ASN A 79 -11.68 9.87 6.56
CA ASN A 79 -12.42 9.70 5.31
C ASN A 79 -11.53 9.18 4.18
N THR A 80 -10.35 9.79 4.01
CA THR A 80 -9.37 9.38 3.00
C THR A 80 -8.89 7.95 3.25
N ARG A 81 -8.62 7.57 4.50
CA ARG A 81 -8.26 6.19 4.87
C ARG A 81 -9.36 5.21 4.51
N LEU A 82 -10.60 5.47 4.91
CA LEU A 82 -11.74 4.56 4.65
C LEU A 82 -12.00 4.40 3.14
N PHE A 83 -11.89 5.48 2.37
CA PHE A 83 -12.05 5.42 0.92
C PHE A 83 -10.92 4.63 0.26
N LEU A 84 -9.67 4.99 0.53
CA LEU A 84 -8.50 4.39 -0.13
C LEU A 84 -8.25 2.94 0.30
N SER A 85 -8.52 2.58 1.57
CA SER A 85 -8.49 1.18 2.01
C SER A 85 -9.49 0.33 1.25
N SER A 86 -10.72 0.83 1.06
CA SER A 86 -11.75 0.14 0.27
C SER A 86 -11.32 -0.06 -1.19
N GLN A 87 -10.70 0.94 -1.82
CA GLN A 87 -10.15 0.81 -3.17
C GLN A 87 -8.97 -0.17 -3.23
N ALA A 88 -8.05 -0.09 -2.27
CA ALA A 88 -6.89 -0.98 -2.18
C ALA A 88 -7.31 -2.45 -1.97
N MET A 89 -8.31 -2.72 -1.13
CA MET A 89 -8.83 -4.07 -0.90
C MET A 89 -9.55 -4.67 -2.12
N GLN A 90 -10.10 -3.83 -3.00
CA GLN A 90 -10.75 -4.24 -4.24
C GLN A 90 -9.77 -4.39 -5.41
N SER A 91 -8.50 -4.01 -5.23
CA SER A 91 -7.49 -4.09 -6.28
C SER A 91 -7.21 -5.54 -6.69
N THR A 92 -7.12 -5.77 -8.00
CA THR A 92 -6.71 -7.06 -8.56
C THR A 92 -5.20 -7.06 -8.80
N PRO A 93 -4.44 -8.02 -8.25
CA PRO A 93 -3.00 -8.11 -8.45
C PRO A 93 -2.63 -8.54 -9.87
N GLU A 94 -2.57 -7.58 -10.80
CA GLU A 94 -2.28 -7.82 -12.21
C GLU A 94 -1.17 -6.91 -12.71
N LEU A 95 -0.30 -7.46 -13.57
CA LEU A 95 0.83 -6.74 -14.17
C LEU A 95 0.39 -5.92 -15.38
N GLU A 96 -0.65 -5.11 -15.21
CA GLU A 96 -1.12 -4.12 -16.16
C GLU A 96 -0.83 -2.72 -15.60
N ALA A 97 -0.12 -1.89 -16.37
CA ALA A 97 0.40 -0.61 -15.88
C ALA A 97 -0.70 0.33 -15.35
N GLU A 98 -1.88 0.35 -15.98
CA GLU A 98 -2.99 1.18 -15.54
C GLU A 98 -3.61 0.68 -14.23
N LEU A 99 -3.78 -0.64 -14.07
CA LEU A 99 -4.29 -1.23 -12.84
C LEU A 99 -3.30 -1.05 -11.69
N LEU A 100 -2.01 -1.25 -11.96
CA LEU A 100 -0.93 -1.00 -11.00
C LEU A 100 -0.94 0.45 -10.52
N LEU A 101 -1.03 1.43 -11.43
CA LEU A 101 -1.06 2.84 -11.06
C LEU A 101 -2.21 3.16 -10.10
N ASN A 102 -3.43 2.74 -10.42
CA ASN A 102 -4.61 3.03 -9.58
C ASN A 102 -4.53 2.32 -8.22
N SER A 103 -4.07 1.08 -8.23
CA SER A 103 -3.90 0.28 -7.02
C SER A 103 -2.81 0.85 -6.13
N ASP A 104 -1.68 1.26 -6.71
CA ASP A 104 -0.54 1.84 -6.00
C ASP A 104 -0.90 3.18 -5.36
N VAL A 105 -1.58 4.07 -6.08
CA VAL A 105 -2.09 5.33 -5.52
C VAL A 105 -3.03 5.07 -4.33
N SER A 106 -3.88 4.05 -4.45
CA SER A 106 -4.81 3.66 -3.38
C SER A 106 -4.07 3.10 -2.17
N ILE A 107 -3.12 2.18 -2.36
CA ILE A 107 -2.36 1.54 -1.29
C ILE A 107 -1.45 2.54 -0.57
N GLN A 108 -0.68 3.34 -1.31
CA GLN A 108 0.22 4.33 -0.72
C GLN A 108 -0.57 5.44 -0.01
N GLY A 109 -1.62 5.96 -0.66
CA GLY A 109 -2.46 7.00 -0.06
C GLY A 109 -3.20 6.48 1.19
N TRP A 110 -3.61 5.20 1.20
CA TRP A 110 -4.16 4.55 2.38
C TRP A 110 -3.15 4.48 3.53
N ALA A 111 -1.91 4.04 3.28
CA ALA A 111 -0.87 4.02 4.30
C ALA A 111 -0.59 5.42 4.87
N VAL A 112 -0.49 6.43 4.01
CA VAL A 112 -0.28 7.83 4.43
C VAL A 112 -1.44 8.36 5.28
N ALA A 113 -2.68 8.11 4.86
CA ALA A 113 -3.86 8.53 5.63
C ALA A 113 -3.94 7.85 6.99
N THR A 114 -3.60 6.56 7.06
CA THR A 114 -3.52 5.77 8.30
C THR A 114 -2.47 6.33 9.25
N VAL A 115 -1.25 6.58 8.75
CA VAL A 115 -0.17 7.19 9.55
C VAL A 115 -0.58 8.57 10.04
N THR A 116 -1.22 9.37 9.18
CA THR A 116 -1.68 10.73 9.53
C THR A 116 -2.72 10.70 10.64
N GLU A 117 -3.74 9.87 10.51
CA GLU A 117 -4.79 9.71 11.53
C GLU A 117 -4.22 9.24 12.86
N ALA A 118 -3.37 8.21 12.83
CA ALA A 118 -2.66 7.73 14.02
C ALA A 118 -1.81 8.83 14.66
N HIS A 119 -1.05 9.59 13.86
CA HIS A 119 -0.20 10.66 14.38
C HIS A 119 -1.03 11.75 15.07
N LEU A 120 -2.13 12.19 14.46
CA LEU A 120 -3.03 13.18 15.05
C LEU A 120 -3.65 12.67 16.36
N LEU A 121 -4.13 11.42 16.39
CA LEU A 121 -4.68 10.81 17.60
C LEU A 121 -3.64 10.72 18.72
N LEU A 122 -2.43 10.27 18.41
CA LEU A 122 -1.32 10.16 19.36
C LEU A 122 -0.89 11.53 19.90
N GLN A 123 -0.87 12.56 19.05
CA GLN A 123 -0.59 13.93 19.50
C GLN A 123 -1.67 14.46 20.46
N MET A 124 -2.93 14.10 20.23
CA MET A 124 -4.08 14.47 21.07
C MET A 124 -4.21 13.62 22.35
N GLY A 125 -3.32 12.66 22.59
CA GLY A 125 -3.38 11.74 23.74
C GLY A 125 -4.46 10.65 23.60
N GLN A 126 -5.06 10.48 22.42
CA GLN A 126 -6.08 9.46 22.13
C GLN A 126 -5.42 8.11 21.77
N HIS A 127 -4.58 7.58 22.66
CA HIS A 127 -3.74 6.42 22.37
C HIS A 127 -4.55 5.15 22.08
N GLN A 128 -5.64 4.92 22.84
CA GLN A 128 -6.47 3.74 22.69
C GLN A 128 -7.16 3.70 21.32
N GLU A 129 -7.63 4.86 20.84
CA GLU A 129 -8.23 4.98 19.50
C GLU A 129 -7.18 4.80 18.40
N ALA A 130 -5.98 5.39 18.56
CA ALA A 130 -4.88 5.21 17.62
C ALA A 130 -4.49 3.73 17.49
N LYS A 131 -4.33 3.04 18.62
CA LYS A 131 -4.02 1.61 18.68
C LYS A 131 -5.11 0.74 18.07
N GLY A 132 -6.37 0.99 18.43
CA GLY A 132 -7.51 0.23 17.90
C GLY A 132 -7.59 0.32 16.38
N MET A 133 -7.44 1.54 15.85
CA MET A 133 -7.43 1.80 14.40
C MET A 133 -6.21 1.15 13.72
N LEU A 134 -5.00 1.33 14.25
CA LEU A 134 -3.77 0.76 13.66
C LEU A 134 -3.83 -0.76 13.58
N ARG A 135 -4.29 -1.43 14.64
CA ARG A 135 -4.40 -2.89 14.68
C ARG A 135 -5.30 -3.44 13.58
N GLU A 136 -6.43 -2.78 13.32
CA GLU A 136 -7.35 -3.19 12.25
C GLU A 136 -6.73 -2.95 10.87
N GLU A 137 -6.12 -1.79 10.67
CA GLU A 137 -5.62 -1.37 9.35
C GLU A 137 -4.33 -2.10 8.96
N VAL A 138 -3.44 -2.39 9.93
CA VAL A 138 -2.23 -3.20 9.72
C VAL A 138 -2.60 -4.61 9.22
N GLU A 139 -3.58 -5.26 9.84
CA GLU A 139 -4.01 -6.61 9.42
C GLU A 139 -4.65 -6.61 8.01
N LYS A 140 -5.45 -5.59 7.69
CA LYS A 140 -5.96 -5.40 6.32
C LYS A 140 -4.81 -5.18 5.34
N PHE A 141 -3.84 -4.33 5.69
CA PHE A 141 -2.72 -3.98 4.80
C PHE A 141 -1.85 -5.20 4.54
N LYS A 142 -1.58 -5.99 5.57
CA LYS A 142 -0.88 -7.27 5.49
C LYS A 142 -1.58 -8.23 4.54
N THR A 143 -2.90 -8.32 4.59
CA THR A 143 -3.69 -9.14 3.66
C THR A 143 -3.51 -8.68 2.22
N VAL A 144 -3.56 -7.37 1.96
CA VAL A 144 -3.32 -6.81 0.62
C VAL A 144 -1.88 -7.10 0.16
N ALA A 145 -0.87 -6.85 1.01
CA ALA A 145 0.53 -7.12 0.69
C ALA A 145 0.77 -8.61 0.37
N HIS A 146 0.18 -9.53 1.14
CA HIS A 146 0.23 -10.96 0.88
C HIS A 146 -0.40 -11.34 -0.46
N ASN A 147 -1.56 -10.76 -0.80
CA ASN A 147 -2.25 -11.04 -2.06
C ASN A 147 -1.42 -10.57 -3.26
N TRP A 148 -0.85 -9.37 -3.18
CA TRP A 148 0.04 -8.84 -4.21
C TRP A 148 1.33 -9.66 -4.34
N SER A 149 1.97 -9.98 -3.22
CA SER A 149 3.16 -10.83 -3.18
C SER A 149 2.92 -12.19 -3.80
N ASN A 150 1.87 -12.89 -3.39
CA ASN A 150 1.54 -14.21 -3.94
C ASN A 150 1.31 -14.17 -5.47
N SER A 151 0.58 -13.17 -5.97
CA SER A 151 0.28 -13.07 -7.40
C SER A 151 1.49 -12.67 -8.24
N LEU A 152 2.34 -11.78 -7.75
CA LEU A 152 3.52 -11.30 -8.48
C LEU A 152 4.74 -12.23 -8.36
N ILE A 153 4.85 -12.96 -7.26
CA ILE A 153 5.90 -13.97 -7.08
C ILE A 153 5.57 -15.25 -7.84
N LYS A 154 4.28 -15.62 -7.95
CA LYS A 154 3.89 -16.82 -8.68
C LYS A 154 4.17 -16.65 -10.18
N GLU A 155 5.15 -17.39 -10.67
CA GLU A 155 5.48 -17.43 -12.08
C GLU A 155 5.03 -18.73 -12.73
N GLY A 156 4.93 -18.72 -14.07
CA GLY A 156 4.73 -19.95 -14.84
C GLY A 156 5.84 -20.99 -14.66
N ASN A 157 7.02 -20.60 -14.18
CA ASN A 157 8.09 -21.52 -13.77
C ASN A 157 8.08 -21.74 -12.25
N SER A 158 7.88 -22.98 -11.82
CA SER A 158 7.85 -23.38 -10.41
C SER A 158 9.20 -23.19 -9.69
N SER A 159 10.31 -23.22 -10.42
CA SER A 159 11.66 -22.98 -9.89
C SER A 159 11.88 -21.51 -9.48
N LEU A 160 11.19 -20.58 -10.16
CA LEU A 160 11.30 -19.14 -9.92
C LEU A 160 10.16 -18.56 -9.06
N SER A 161 9.18 -19.38 -8.67
CA SER A 161 8.06 -18.96 -7.84
C SER A 161 8.45 -18.79 -6.36
N THR A 162 9.38 -17.87 -6.10
CA THR A 162 9.93 -17.53 -4.78
C THR A 162 10.56 -16.14 -4.81
N ALA A 163 10.49 -15.39 -3.70
CA ALA A 163 11.21 -14.11 -3.54
C ALA A 163 12.73 -14.27 -3.67
N TYR A 164 13.28 -15.46 -3.36
CA TYR A 164 14.73 -15.70 -3.44
C TYR A 164 15.29 -15.61 -4.86
N ARG A 165 14.45 -15.64 -5.91
CA ARG A 165 14.91 -15.43 -7.29
C ARG A 165 15.61 -14.09 -7.48
N PHE A 166 15.21 -13.07 -6.71
CA PHE A 166 15.80 -11.73 -6.75
C PHE A 166 17.21 -11.67 -6.15
N SER A 167 17.66 -12.74 -5.50
CA SER A 167 19.04 -12.86 -5.01
C SER A 167 20.01 -13.49 -6.02
N ALA A 168 19.53 -13.89 -7.20
CA ALA A 168 20.34 -14.51 -8.23
C ALA A 168 21.22 -13.50 -8.98
N SER A 169 22.25 -14.00 -9.66
CA SER A 169 23.26 -13.19 -10.36
C SER A 169 22.68 -12.11 -11.30
N PRO A 170 21.60 -12.33 -12.08
CA PRO A 170 21.04 -11.30 -12.96
C PRO A 170 20.52 -10.05 -12.24
N PHE A 171 20.26 -10.15 -10.93
CA PHE A 171 19.64 -9.09 -10.13
C PHE A 171 20.59 -8.47 -9.10
N ALA A 172 21.78 -9.04 -8.91
CA ALA A 172 22.70 -8.67 -7.84
C ALA A 172 23.12 -7.19 -7.85
N GLU A 173 23.15 -6.55 -9.02
CA GLU A 173 23.48 -5.11 -9.16
C GLU A 173 22.28 -4.19 -8.84
N TYR A 174 21.06 -4.71 -8.80
CA TYR A 174 19.82 -3.93 -8.70
C TYR A 174 19.05 -4.15 -7.39
N ILE A 175 19.16 -5.35 -6.80
CA ILE A 175 18.38 -5.75 -5.64
C ILE A 175 19.33 -6.21 -4.54
N THR A 176 19.31 -5.50 -3.42
CA THR A 176 20.17 -5.84 -2.26
C THR A 176 19.57 -7.01 -1.47
N PRO A 177 20.40 -7.76 -0.72
CA PRO A 177 19.93 -8.85 0.13
C PRO A 177 18.87 -8.44 1.17
N GLU A 178 18.95 -7.22 1.68
CA GLU A 178 18.00 -6.66 2.65
C GLU A 178 16.61 -6.52 2.01
N ARG A 179 16.54 -6.04 0.76
CA ARG A 179 15.29 -5.93 0.00
C ARG A 179 14.65 -7.31 -0.20
N VAL A 180 15.45 -8.30 -0.59
CA VAL A 180 14.97 -9.69 -0.75
C VAL A 180 14.39 -10.22 0.57
N THR A 181 15.04 -9.90 1.69
CA THR A 181 14.57 -10.31 3.02
C THR A 181 13.23 -9.68 3.37
N ARG A 182 13.03 -8.38 3.10
CA ARG A 182 11.74 -7.72 3.34
C ARG A 182 10.63 -8.23 2.44
N ILE A 183 10.91 -8.47 1.16
CA ILE A 183 9.94 -9.08 0.23
C ILE A 183 9.52 -10.48 0.72
N LYS A 184 10.45 -11.26 1.26
CA LYS A 184 10.16 -12.57 1.86
C LYS A 184 9.19 -12.44 3.03
N ASP A 185 9.30 -11.38 3.85
CA ASP A 185 8.44 -11.20 5.03
C ASP A 185 6.96 -10.91 4.67
N ILE A 186 6.68 -10.50 3.42
CA ILE A 186 5.31 -10.37 2.89
C ILE A 186 4.92 -11.48 1.92
N SER A 187 5.73 -12.54 1.78
CA SER A 187 5.46 -13.68 0.89
C SER A 187 5.03 -14.90 1.71
N PRO A 188 3.71 -15.21 1.79
CA PRO A 188 3.22 -16.38 2.52
C PRO A 188 3.88 -17.70 2.09
N SER A 189 4.17 -17.86 0.80
CA SER A 189 4.85 -19.05 0.27
C SER A 189 6.29 -19.17 0.76
N ASP A 190 6.99 -18.06 0.98
CA ASP A 190 8.38 -18.07 1.43
C ASP A 190 8.52 -18.03 2.97
N LEU A 191 7.53 -17.47 3.68
CA LEU A 191 7.46 -17.44 5.15
C LEU A 191 7.35 -18.83 5.79
N SER A 192 6.71 -19.77 5.09
CA SER A 192 6.47 -21.13 5.60
C SER A 192 7.61 -22.12 5.30
N LEU A 193 8.67 -21.67 4.63
CA LEU A 193 9.78 -22.55 4.23
C LEU A 193 10.72 -22.84 5.40
N ASP A 194 11.10 -24.11 5.54
CA ASP A 194 12.19 -24.50 6.41
C ASP A 194 13.57 -24.14 5.82
N ARG A 195 14.65 -24.31 6.60
CA ARG A 195 16.01 -23.96 6.17
C ARG A 195 16.48 -24.76 4.95
N ASP A 196 16.08 -26.02 4.84
CA ASP A 196 16.49 -26.88 3.73
C ASP A 196 15.72 -26.56 2.46
N GLN A 197 14.42 -26.28 2.58
CA GLN A 197 13.54 -25.80 1.51
C GLN A 197 13.99 -24.45 0.97
N LEU A 198 14.35 -23.51 1.86
CA LEU A 198 14.95 -22.23 1.49
C LEU A 198 16.22 -22.43 0.67
N ARG A 199 17.14 -23.26 1.15
CA ARG A 199 18.40 -23.54 0.44
C ARG A 199 18.13 -24.16 -0.93
N ARG A 200 17.18 -25.09 -1.02
CA ARG A 200 16.76 -25.70 -2.29
C ARG A 200 16.21 -24.65 -3.25
N LYS A 201 15.28 -23.80 -2.81
CA LYS A 201 14.68 -22.75 -3.65
C LYS A 201 15.71 -21.75 -4.18
N LYS A 202 16.65 -21.33 -3.34
CA LYS A 202 17.74 -20.45 -3.77
C LYS A 202 18.64 -21.11 -4.82
N ASN A 203 18.97 -22.39 -4.62
CA ASN A 203 19.76 -23.15 -5.59
C ASN A 203 19.00 -23.39 -6.90
N GLU A 204 17.71 -23.76 -6.84
CA GLU A 204 16.85 -23.93 -8.01
C GLU A 204 16.81 -22.66 -8.87
N ALA A 205 16.61 -21.50 -8.24
CA ALA A 205 16.60 -20.22 -8.94
C ALA A 205 17.96 -19.91 -9.58
N ASN A 206 19.07 -20.09 -8.86
CA ASN A 206 20.40 -19.87 -9.40
C ASN A 206 20.70 -20.78 -10.60
N VAL A 207 20.41 -22.07 -10.47
CA VAL A 207 20.61 -23.04 -11.54
C VAL A 207 19.79 -22.68 -12.78
N GLU A 208 18.53 -22.29 -12.61
CA GLU A 208 17.68 -21.87 -13.75
C GLU A 208 18.30 -20.71 -14.55
N PHE A 209 18.95 -19.76 -13.89
CA PHE A 209 19.63 -18.65 -14.55
C PHE A 209 21.02 -19.00 -15.11
N GLU A 210 21.63 -20.09 -14.66
CA GLU A 210 22.91 -20.61 -15.18
C GLU A 210 22.73 -21.57 -16.38
N MET A 211 21.50 -22.03 -16.64
CA MET A 211 21.21 -22.94 -17.76
C MET A 211 21.58 -22.31 -19.10
N SER A 212 22.04 -23.14 -20.05
CA SER A 212 22.47 -22.68 -21.38
C SER A 212 21.37 -21.96 -22.16
N TYR A 213 20.10 -22.29 -21.92
CA TYR A 213 18.94 -21.63 -22.55
C TYR A 213 18.50 -20.35 -21.83
N ALA A 214 19.08 -20.02 -20.68
CA ALA A 214 18.58 -18.95 -19.80
C ALA A 214 18.57 -17.59 -20.51
N GLN A 215 19.57 -17.29 -21.33
CA GLN A 215 19.65 -16.02 -22.07
C GLN A 215 18.52 -15.85 -23.10
N GLU A 216 18.07 -16.96 -23.72
CA GLU A 216 16.96 -16.95 -24.67
C GLU A 216 15.61 -16.90 -23.95
N ARG A 217 15.48 -17.61 -22.83
CA ARG A 217 14.25 -17.70 -22.04
C ARG A 217 13.97 -16.45 -21.20
N TYR A 218 15.02 -15.77 -20.73
CA TYR A 218 14.96 -14.61 -19.85
C TYR A 218 15.65 -13.40 -20.50
N PRO A 219 15.02 -12.80 -21.53
CA PRO A 219 15.57 -11.63 -22.19
C PRO A 219 15.64 -10.43 -21.24
N LYS A 220 16.40 -9.40 -21.62
CA LYS A 220 16.56 -8.16 -20.82
C LYS A 220 15.24 -7.51 -20.40
N SER A 221 14.23 -7.54 -21.26
CA SER A 221 12.88 -7.01 -20.96
C SER A 221 12.19 -7.78 -19.82
N TRP A 222 12.41 -9.10 -19.76
CA TRP A 222 11.89 -9.93 -18.67
C TRP A 222 12.62 -9.60 -17.36
N ILE A 223 13.95 -9.47 -17.38
CA ILE A 223 14.74 -9.08 -16.20
C ILE A 223 14.29 -7.72 -15.67
N GLN A 224 14.10 -6.72 -16.54
CA GLN A 224 13.60 -5.39 -16.16
C GLN A 224 12.21 -5.46 -15.52
N LYS A 225 11.32 -6.31 -16.03
CA LYS A 225 10.00 -6.53 -15.44
C LYS A 225 10.12 -7.12 -14.02
N GLN A 226 11.04 -8.06 -13.81
CA GLN A 226 11.28 -8.63 -12.49
C GLN A 226 11.88 -7.63 -11.51
N ILE A 227 12.76 -6.73 -11.96
CA ILE A 227 13.28 -5.63 -11.14
C ILE A 227 12.13 -4.73 -10.69
N ALA A 228 11.24 -4.33 -11.60
CA ALA A 228 10.07 -3.51 -11.26
C ALA A 228 9.12 -4.22 -10.27
N ILE A 229 8.93 -5.54 -10.41
CA ILE A 229 8.17 -6.35 -9.45
C ILE A 229 8.83 -6.31 -8.07
N ALA A 230 10.15 -6.51 -8.01
CA ALA A 230 10.87 -6.48 -6.74
C ALA A 230 10.81 -5.10 -6.08
N GLU A 231 10.92 -4.02 -6.86
CA GLU A 231 10.76 -2.65 -6.35
C GLU A 231 9.36 -2.41 -5.78
N TYR A 232 8.33 -2.84 -6.48
CA TYR A 232 6.96 -2.71 -6.02
C TYR A 232 6.70 -3.50 -4.72
N LEU A 233 7.14 -4.76 -4.66
CA LEU A 233 6.98 -5.59 -3.47
C LEU A 233 7.81 -5.08 -2.28
N ASP A 234 9.00 -4.54 -2.54
CA ASP A 234 9.82 -3.93 -1.51
C ASP A 234 9.13 -2.69 -0.91
N SER A 235 8.55 -1.81 -1.75
CA SER A 235 7.76 -0.67 -1.29
C SER A 235 6.57 -1.10 -0.42
N LEU A 236 5.85 -2.14 -0.80
CA LEU A 236 4.76 -2.70 0.01
C LEU A 236 5.27 -3.23 1.36
N SER A 237 6.39 -3.94 1.36
CA SER A 237 6.99 -4.47 2.58
C SER A 237 7.47 -3.37 3.52
N GLU A 238 8.02 -2.28 2.97
CA GLU A 238 8.45 -1.12 3.74
C GLU A 238 7.27 -0.39 4.37
N LEU A 239 6.18 -0.19 3.62
CA LEU A 239 4.95 0.44 4.13
C LEU A 239 4.35 -0.39 5.26
N LEU A 240 4.25 -1.71 5.10
CA LEU A 240 3.76 -2.59 6.17
C LEU A 240 4.63 -2.49 7.42
N ALA A 241 5.95 -2.57 7.29
CA ALA A 241 6.87 -2.48 8.43
C ALA A 241 6.77 -1.13 9.15
N ARG A 242 6.54 -0.03 8.42
CA ARG A 242 6.30 1.31 8.99
C ARG A 242 4.99 1.37 9.78
N LEU A 243 3.93 0.75 9.28
CA LEU A 243 2.64 0.67 9.97
C LEU A 243 2.74 -0.19 11.24
N GLU A 244 3.40 -1.35 11.17
CA GLU A 244 3.67 -2.21 12.34
C GLU A 244 4.52 -1.49 13.39
N SER A 245 5.53 -0.72 12.96
CA SER A 245 6.34 0.12 13.85
C SER A 245 5.51 1.21 14.54
N LEU A 246 4.55 1.80 13.83
CA LEU A 246 3.65 2.81 14.38
C LEU A 246 2.65 2.20 15.37
N GLU A 247 2.14 1.00 15.11
CA GLU A 247 1.34 0.23 16.06
C GLU A 247 2.12 -0.04 17.37
N ALA A 248 3.35 -0.52 17.26
CA ALA A 248 4.22 -0.74 18.42
C ALA A 248 4.53 0.58 19.17
N PHE A 249 4.66 1.69 18.45
CA PHE A 249 4.83 3.01 19.07
C PHE A 249 3.56 3.48 19.80
N ALA A 250 2.38 3.23 19.25
CA ALA A 250 1.11 3.53 19.91
C ALA A 250 0.95 2.72 21.22
N ASP A 251 1.34 1.45 21.22
CA ASP A 251 1.41 0.60 22.41
C ASP A 251 2.36 1.17 23.48
N LEU A 252 3.51 1.69 23.06
CA LEU A 252 4.46 2.35 23.95
C LEU A 252 3.87 3.63 24.56
N CYS A 253 3.15 4.43 23.78
CA CYS A 253 2.49 5.65 24.27
C CYS A 253 1.39 5.34 25.28
N GLU A 254 0.58 4.31 25.01
CA GLU A 254 -0.47 3.83 25.91
C GLU A 254 0.11 3.28 27.22
N SER A 255 1.09 2.38 27.14
CA SER A 255 1.70 1.74 28.32
C SER A 255 2.40 2.72 29.26
N ARG A 256 2.92 3.83 28.73
CA ARG A 256 3.53 4.92 29.51
C ARG A 256 2.53 5.99 29.95
N ASN A 257 1.27 5.89 29.55
CA ASN A 257 0.20 6.83 29.87
C ASN A 257 0.59 8.30 29.58
N LEU A 258 1.20 8.54 28.42
CA LEU A 258 1.62 9.88 28.01
C LEU A 258 0.40 10.77 27.78
N LYS A 259 0.57 12.08 27.87
CA LYS A 259 -0.52 13.00 27.46
C LYS A 259 -0.48 13.31 25.96
N SER A 260 0.69 13.12 25.36
CA SER A 260 0.93 13.34 23.94
C SER A 260 2.17 12.56 23.51
N SER A 261 2.20 12.07 22.27
CA SER A 261 3.41 11.49 21.68
C SER A 261 4.61 12.45 21.67
N LYS A 262 4.36 13.77 21.70
CA LYS A 262 5.40 14.81 21.80
C LYS A 262 6.24 14.71 23.08
N GLU A 263 5.79 13.99 24.11
CA GLU A 263 6.56 13.82 25.35
C GLU A 263 7.75 12.86 25.21
N ILE A 264 7.75 11.99 24.19
CA ILE A 264 8.83 11.02 23.94
C ILE A 264 9.58 11.30 22.65
N LEU A 265 8.91 11.92 21.67
CA LEU A 265 9.56 12.29 20.42
C LEU A 265 10.55 13.43 20.65
N PRO A 266 11.73 13.39 20.01
CA PRO A 266 12.68 14.50 20.05
C PRO A 266 12.02 15.77 19.52
N ASP A 267 12.22 16.88 20.24
CA ASP A 267 11.78 18.22 19.84
C ASP A 267 12.88 18.95 19.06
N GLU A 268 12.59 20.16 18.56
CA GLU A 268 13.57 20.99 17.84
C GLU A 268 14.79 21.39 18.71
N ASN A 269 14.70 21.21 20.03
CA ASN A 269 15.77 21.49 20.98
C ASN A 269 16.58 20.25 21.37
N THR A 270 16.20 19.06 20.88
CA THR A 270 16.88 17.82 21.24
C THR A 270 18.23 17.73 20.50
N PRO A 271 19.36 17.57 21.21
CA PRO A 271 20.68 17.48 20.59
C PRO A 271 20.71 16.35 19.55
N SER A 272 21.19 16.66 18.34
CA SER A 272 21.20 15.73 17.19
C SER A 272 21.98 14.43 17.45
N GLU A 273 22.80 14.39 18.50
CA GLU A 273 23.68 13.27 18.87
C GLU A 273 22.94 12.06 19.49
N LEU A 274 21.66 12.19 19.88
CA LEU A 274 20.95 11.13 20.61
C LEU A 274 20.13 10.17 19.72
N TYR A 275 19.77 10.56 18.49
CA TYR A 275 18.79 9.80 17.67
C TYR A 275 19.12 9.65 16.19
N LEU A 276 20.24 10.20 15.72
CA LEU A 276 20.73 9.92 14.37
C LEU A 276 21.94 9.00 14.51
N LEU A 277 21.87 7.80 13.93
CA LEU A 277 23.08 7.04 13.65
C LEU A 277 24.02 8.00 12.90
N PRO A 278 25.29 8.16 13.34
CA PRO A 278 26.24 8.97 12.61
C PRO A 278 26.26 8.47 11.17
N ALA A 279 26.03 9.39 10.24
CA ALA A 279 26.23 9.12 8.83
C ALA A 279 27.74 8.94 8.65
N ASP A 280 28.19 7.69 8.58
CA ASP A 280 29.48 7.34 8.00
C ASP A 280 29.38 7.37 6.47
#